data_AF-A0AAW2H7S6-F1
#
_entry.id   AF-A0AAW2H7S6-F1
#
_cell.length_a   1.000
_cell.length_b   1.000
_cell.length_c   1.000
_cell.angle_alpha   90.00
_cell.angle_beta   90.00
_cell.angle_gamma   90.00
#
_symmetry.space_group_name_H-M   'P 1'
#
loop_
_entity.id
_entity.type
_entity.pdbx_description
1 polymer ?
#
loop_
_entity_poly.entity_id
_entity_poly.type
_entity_poly.pdbx_seq_one_letter_code
_entity_poly.pdbx_strand_id
1 'polypeptide(L)'
;MVQDVKTESQLLDILKKQGFNEEIITKAMQGTSSRCLDDIIDYIEEYQKLHKQDPEFEAKEKKLEDDIRKKREESLKNQMYLQKLREQIKADQQEREQMARQKIETDVVKSEAITDFGECTIKVRYDGRFCIMHFKKTNTTADLLKKIEADFGLKSFKLFLVHPPVEVVASERTLEEIAPMKGFTTSPDAGFIFGGHPVSGSHIVFQTELSVLFVNLRPFQPNHLLVSPRFPHKRLEDLSKEECTDLFGSVRLATIVLSRTYSGTTIGIQDGLHAGQSVHHVHVHVVPRSCEQIRVLLDVERKNRSFVEMHEEASYLRSLFADAHRRLLHGVQADSC
;
A
#
# COMPACT_ATOMS: atom_id res chain seq x y z
N MET A 1 34.49 45.73 46.29
CA MET A 1 35.78 45.11 45.92
C MET A 1 35.64 44.64 44.49
N VAL A 2 36.51 45.11 43.61
CA VAL A 2 36.46 44.89 42.17
C VAL A 2 36.82 43.43 41.90
N GLN A 3 35.89 42.62 41.37
CA GLN A 3 36.24 41.30 40.83
C GLN A 3 36.64 41.49 39.37
N ASP A 4 37.92 41.22 39.09
CA ASP A 4 38.53 41.22 37.77
C ASP A 4 37.69 40.40 36.77
N VAL A 5 37.21 41.04 35.71
CA VAL A 5 36.69 40.34 34.54
C VAL A 5 37.89 39.75 33.80
N LYS A 6 38.29 38.55 34.19
CA LYS A 6 39.31 37.78 33.46
C LYS A 6 38.78 37.45 32.07
N THR A 7 39.57 37.75 31.05
CA THR A 7 39.21 37.41 29.65
C THR A 7 39.11 35.89 29.47
N GLU A 8 38.32 35.42 28.51
CA GLU A 8 38.10 33.97 28.27
C GLU A 8 39.41 33.19 28.11
N SER A 9 40.41 33.79 27.46
CA SER A 9 41.76 33.22 27.33
C SER A 9 42.49 33.06 28.67
N GLN A 10 42.30 33.99 29.60
CA GLN A 10 42.92 33.94 30.93
C GLN A 10 42.23 32.91 31.84
N LEU A 11 40.90 32.77 31.72
CA LEU A 11 40.14 31.73 32.41
C LEU A 11 40.56 30.33 31.93
N LEU A 12 40.71 30.15 30.61
CA LEU A 12 41.16 28.90 30.01
C LEU A 12 42.55 28.49 30.52
N ASP A 13 43.51 29.41 30.55
CA ASP A 13 44.87 29.16 31.03
C ASP A 13 44.93 28.83 32.52
N ILE A 14 44.11 29.49 33.35
CA ILE A 14 44.03 29.19 34.79
C ILE A 14 43.45 27.79 35.03
N LEU A 15 42.36 27.44 34.34
CA LEU A 15 41.70 26.14 34.47
C LEU A 15 42.56 24.98 33.94
N LYS A 16 43.33 25.20 32.86
CA LYS A 16 44.34 24.25 32.38
C LYS A 16 45.47 24.05 33.40
N LYS A 17 45.96 25.12 34.04
CA LYS A 17 46.98 25.03 35.10
C LYS A 17 46.48 24.32 36.37
N GLN A 18 45.17 24.35 36.61
CA GLN A 18 44.52 23.60 37.70
C GLN A 18 44.32 22.10 37.36
N GLY A 19 44.67 21.67 36.14
CA GLY A 19 44.65 20.26 35.74
C GLY A 19 43.35 19.79 35.10
N PHE A 20 42.42 20.70 34.75
CA PHE A 20 41.19 20.33 34.07
C PHE A 20 41.40 20.13 32.55
N ASN A 21 40.73 19.13 31.98
CA ASN A 21 40.77 18.85 30.54
C ASN A 21 40.03 19.94 29.73
N GLU A 22 40.62 20.35 28.62
CA GLU A 22 40.11 21.37 27.70
C GLU A 22 38.70 21.09 27.16
N GLU A 23 38.33 19.81 26.96
CA GLU A 23 36.98 19.44 26.54
C GLU A 23 35.92 19.74 27.62
N ILE A 24 36.26 19.49 28.89
CA ILE A 24 35.36 19.71 30.03
C ILE A 24 35.23 21.20 30.31
N ILE A 25 36.33 21.95 30.19
CA ILE A 25 36.33 23.42 30.32
C ILE A 25 35.43 24.05 29.26
N THR A 26 35.51 23.57 28.01
CA THR A 26 34.70 24.07 26.90
C THR A 26 33.20 23.81 27.12
N LYS A 27 32.84 22.60 27.57
CA LYS A 27 31.46 22.26 27.91
C LYS A 27 30.92 23.08 29.09
N ALA A 28 31.74 23.32 30.12
CA ALA A 28 31.36 24.14 31.26
C ALA A 28 31.14 25.61 30.88
N MET A 29 32.00 26.19 30.06
CA MET A 29 31.86 27.56 29.55
C MET A 29 30.66 27.75 28.61
N GLN A 30 30.17 26.68 27.97
CA GLN A 30 28.95 26.69 27.15
C GLN A 30 27.68 26.47 27.99
N GLY A 31 27.75 25.65 29.04
CA GLY A 31 26.63 25.35 29.94
C GLY A 31 26.36 26.42 30.99
N THR A 32 27.35 27.25 31.32
CA THR A 32 27.22 28.34 32.30
C THR A 32 27.25 29.71 31.61
N SER A 33 26.25 30.55 31.91
CA SER A 33 26.19 31.94 31.43
C SER A 33 27.10 32.87 32.25
N SER A 34 27.59 32.40 33.40
CA SER A 34 28.52 33.11 34.27
C SER A 34 29.97 32.95 33.76
N ARG A 35 30.77 34.01 33.90
CA ARG A 35 32.22 34.00 33.63
C ARG A 35 33.03 34.10 34.93
N CYS A 36 32.39 33.81 36.07
CA CYS A 36 33.06 33.67 37.36
C CYS A 36 33.82 32.35 37.42
N LEU A 37 35.06 32.37 37.93
CA LEU A 37 35.90 31.18 38.02
C LEU A 37 35.29 30.13 38.95
N ASP A 38 34.75 30.57 40.09
CA ASP A 38 34.22 29.67 41.13
C ASP A 38 32.96 28.94 40.61
N ASP A 39 32.04 29.64 39.93
CA ASP A 39 30.85 29.03 39.33
C ASP A 39 31.20 27.98 38.24
N ILE A 40 32.27 28.22 37.48
CA ILE A 40 32.74 27.28 36.44
C ILE A 40 33.36 26.05 37.09
N ILE A 41 34.13 26.22 38.18
CA ILE A 41 34.71 25.10 38.92
C ILE A 41 33.61 24.26 39.57
N ASP A 42 32.62 24.88 40.21
CA ASP A 42 31.49 24.19 40.83
C ASP A 42 30.70 23.37 39.79
N TYR A 43 30.46 23.95 38.60
CA TYR A 43 29.81 23.22 37.50
C TYR A 43 30.66 22.04 37.00
N ILE A 44 31.97 22.23 36.85
CA ILE A 44 32.88 21.15 36.42
C ILE A 44 32.89 20.02 37.45
N GLU A 45 32.95 20.35 38.73
CA GLU A 45 32.93 19.37 39.82
C GLU A 45 31.59 18.61 39.87
N GLU A 46 30.47 19.30 39.74
CA GLU A 46 29.14 18.69 39.71
C GLU A 46 28.93 17.82 38.46
N TYR A 47 29.36 18.29 37.29
CA TYR A 47 29.36 17.54 36.03
C TYR A 47 30.22 16.28 36.13
N GLN A 48 31.43 16.39 36.68
CA GLN A 48 32.30 15.24 36.90
C GLN A 48 31.73 14.27 37.95
N LYS A 49 31.01 14.76 38.97
CA LYS A 49 30.38 13.94 40.01
C LYS A 49 29.18 13.16 39.47
N LEU A 50 28.39 13.75 38.58
CA LEU A 50 27.31 13.10 37.84
C LEU A 50 27.85 12.07 36.84
N HIS A 51 28.92 12.38 36.11
CA HIS A 51 29.49 11.47 35.10
C HIS A 51 30.40 10.37 35.68
N LYS A 52 30.99 10.54 36.87
CA LYS A 52 31.82 9.49 37.51
C LYS A 52 31.01 8.35 38.13
N GLN A 53 29.67 8.38 38.15
CA GLN A 53 28.88 7.44 38.93
C GLN A 53 27.88 6.54 38.17
N ASP A 54 27.80 6.55 36.84
CA ASP A 54 26.90 5.57 36.19
C ASP A 54 27.43 4.96 34.88
N PRO A 55 28.12 3.81 34.95
CA PRO A 55 28.46 2.97 33.78
C PRO A 55 27.24 2.57 32.94
N GLU A 56 26.03 2.59 33.52
CA GLU A 56 24.80 2.28 32.82
C GLU A 56 24.39 3.41 31.85
N PHE A 57 24.81 4.66 32.11
CA PHE A 57 24.54 5.81 31.25
C PHE A 57 25.36 5.76 29.95
N GLU A 58 26.67 5.52 30.02
CA GLU A 58 27.52 5.35 28.83
C GLU A 58 27.07 4.16 27.96
N ALA A 59 26.65 3.05 28.59
CA ALA A 59 26.11 1.91 27.87
C ALA A 59 24.78 2.23 27.18
N LYS A 60 23.90 3.02 27.82
CA LYS A 60 22.63 3.49 27.25
C LYS A 60 22.85 4.47 26.09
N GLU A 61 23.81 5.39 26.22
CA GLU A 61 24.18 6.34 25.16
C GLU A 61 24.74 5.61 23.94
N LYS A 62 25.71 4.71 24.15
CA LYS A 62 26.29 3.90 23.06
C LYS A 62 25.24 3.03 22.35
N LYS A 63 24.30 2.46 23.11
CA LYS A 63 23.18 1.69 22.55
C LYS A 63 22.24 2.59 21.72
N LEU A 64 21.95 3.79 22.19
CA LEU A 64 21.14 4.77 21.45
C LEU A 64 21.83 5.20 20.15
N GLU A 65 23.14 5.46 20.19
CA GLU A 65 23.93 5.79 18.99
C GLU A 65 23.95 4.64 17.98
N ASP A 66 24.15 3.40 18.44
CA ASP A 66 24.10 2.21 17.59
C ASP A 66 22.70 2.01 16.96
N ASP A 67 21.63 2.26 17.71
CA ASP A 67 20.26 2.19 17.21
C ASP A 67 19.97 3.30 16.18
N ILE A 68 20.47 4.53 16.40
CA ILE A 68 20.38 5.63 15.43
C ILE A 68 21.17 5.29 14.17
N ARG A 69 22.37 4.71 14.28
CA ARG A 69 23.19 4.28 13.15
C ARG A 69 22.46 3.21 12.33
N LYS A 70 21.92 2.16 12.98
CA LYS A 70 21.13 1.12 12.32
C LYS A 70 19.91 1.68 11.60
N LYS A 71 19.16 2.60 12.24
CA LYS A 71 18.01 3.27 11.60
C LYS A 71 18.42 4.09 10.37
N ARG A 72 19.56 4.78 10.40
CA ARG A 72 20.09 5.54 9.25
C ARG A 72 20.49 4.61 8.10
N GLU A 73 21.17 3.51 8.40
CA GLU A 73 21.55 2.50 7.40
C GLU A 73 20.32 1.86 6.75
N GLU A 74 19.29 1.53 7.55
CA GLU A 74 18.04 0.96 7.06
C GLU A 74 17.25 1.99 6.23
N SER A 75 17.21 3.25 6.66
CA SER A 75 16.60 4.34 5.89
C SER A 75 17.29 4.53 4.54
N LEU A 76 18.63 4.45 4.49
CA LEU A 76 19.39 4.56 3.25
C LEU A 76 19.12 3.38 2.31
N LYS A 77 19.08 2.15 2.84
CA LYS A 77 18.70 0.95 2.07
C LYS A 77 17.30 1.08 1.49
N ASN A 78 16.33 1.55 2.29
CA ASN A 78 14.96 1.77 1.84
C ASN A 78 14.90 2.84 0.75
N GLN A 79 15.67 3.94 0.89
CA GLN A 79 15.74 4.98 -0.13
C GLN A 79 16.32 4.46 -1.45
N MET A 80 17.42 3.69 -1.41
CA MET A 80 18.01 3.08 -2.60
C MET A 80 17.06 2.06 -3.26
N TYR A 81 16.34 1.26 -2.46
CA TYR A 81 15.34 0.33 -2.97
C TYR A 81 14.20 1.08 -3.67
N LEU A 82 13.64 2.12 -3.05
CA LEU A 82 12.57 2.92 -3.64
C LEU A 82 13.01 3.60 -4.94
N GLN A 83 14.27 4.03 -5.04
CA GLN A 83 14.83 4.56 -6.27
C GLN A 83 14.89 3.50 -7.37
N LYS A 84 15.47 2.32 -7.09
CA LYS A 84 15.50 1.20 -8.04
C LYS A 84 14.11 0.79 -8.49
N LEU A 85 13.16 0.72 -7.56
CA LEU A 85 11.78 0.36 -7.87
C LEU A 85 11.10 1.39 -8.77
N ARG A 86 11.33 2.69 -8.55
CA ARG A 86 10.83 3.76 -9.44
C ARG A 86 11.40 3.62 -10.85
N GLU A 87 12.69 3.34 -10.96
CA GLU A 87 13.36 3.12 -12.24
C GLU A 87 12.79 1.89 -12.96
N GLN A 88 12.57 0.80 -12.22
CA GLN A 88 11.98 -0.44 -12.77
C GLN A 88 10.54 -0.23 -13.23
N ILE A 89 9.68 0.42 -12.42
CA ILE A 89 8.30 0.74 -12.82
C ILE A 89 8.28 1.60 -14.08
N LYS A 90 9.19 2.59 -14.17
CA LYS A 90 9.30 3.46 -15.35
C LYS A 90 9.75 2.68 -16.59
N ALA A 91 10.70 1.76 -16.43
CA ALA A 91 11.15 0.88 -17.52
C ALA A 91 10.00 -0.03 -18.00
N ASP A 92 9.29 -0.69 -17.08
CA ASP A 92 8.16 -1.57 -17.43
C ASP A 92 7.01 -0.79 -18.08
N GLN A 93 6.79 0.48 -17.69
CA GLN A 93 5.82 1.34 -18.37
C GLN A 93 6.25 1.65 -19.80
N GLN A 94 7.52 2.01 -20.03
CA GLN A 94 8.04 2.28 -21.37
C GLN A 94 8.02 1.03 -22.26
N GLU A 95 8.37 -0.13 -21.71
CA GLU A 95 8.32 -1.39 -22.44
C GLU A 95 6.88 -1.76 -22.81
N ARG A 96 5.93 -1.56 -21.90
CA ARG A 96 4.50 -1.73 -22.19
C ARG A 96 3.99 -0.78 -23.26
N GLU A 97 4.40 0.49 -23.23
CA GLU A 97 4.06 1.45 -24.28
C GLU A 97 4.65 1.05 -25.64
N GLN A 98 5.88 0.53 -25.67
CA GLN A 98 6.52 0.02 -26.89
C GLN A 98 5.82 -1.24 -27.40
N MET A 99 5.52 -2.21 -26.53
CA MET A 99 4.77 -3.41 -26.91
C MET A 99 3.35 -3.07 -27.37
N ALA A 100 2.68 -2.11 -26.74
CA ALA A 100 1.37 -1.63 -27.16
C ALA A 100 1.42 -0.97 -28.55
N ARG A 101 2.44 -0.14 -28.81
CA ARG A 101 2.67 0.48 -30.13
C ARG A 101 2.97 -0.57 -31.20
N GLN A 102 3.86 -1.53 -30.93
CA GLN A 102 4.17 -2.62 -31.84
C GLN A 102 2.97 -3.53 -32.09
N LYS A 103 2.14 -3.78 -31.07
CA LYS A 103 0.91 -4.58 -31.21
C LYS A 103 -0.14 -3.85 -32.05
N ILE A 104 -0.31 -2.54 -31.87
CA ILE A 104 -1.17 -1.72 -32.74
C ILE A 104 -0.65 -1.76 -34.19
N GLU A 105 0.66 -1.67 -34.41
CA GLU A 105 1.28 -1.73 -35.73
C GLU A 105 1.18 -3.13 -36.36
N THR A 106 1.27 -4.21 -35.57
CA THR A 106 1.12 -5.59 -36.03
C THR A 106 -0.34 -5.95 -36.30
N ASP A 107 -1.27 -5.42 -35.51
CA ASP A 107 -2.72 -5.64 -35.68
C ASP A 107 -3.27 -4.87 -36.91
N VAL A 108 -2.65 -3.73 -37.28
CA VAL A 108 -2.91 -3.02 -38.54
C VAL A 108 -2.40 -3.81 -39.76
N VAL A 109 -1.31 -4.56 -39.63
CA VAL A 109 -0.75 -5.39 -40.73
C VAL A 109 -1.43 -6.77 -40.84
N LYS A 110 -1.99 -7.31 -39.75
CA LYS A 110 -2.66 -8.62 -39.74
C LYS A 110 -4.13 -8.61 -40.16
N SER A 111 -4.75 -7.44 -40.39
CA SER A 111 -6.16 -7.37 -40.80
C SER A 111 -6.44 -7.86 -42.22
N GLU A 112 -5.43 -8.26 -43.00
CA GLU A 112 -5.59 -8.75 -44.38
C GLU A 112 -5.59 -10.29 -44.55
N ALA A 113 -5.56 -11.11 -43.49
CA ALA A 113 -5.53 -12.58 -43.65
C ALA A 113 -6.43 -13.39 -42.69
N ILE A 114 -7.67 -13.59 -43.14
CA ILE A 114 -8.39 -14.90 -43.23
C ILE A 114 -8.73 -15.72 -41.95
N THR A 115 -10.06 -15.84 -41.75
CA THR A 115 -10.93 -16.93 -41.24
C THR A 115 -10.86 -17.46 -39.79
N ASP A 116 -11.85 -17.00 -39.01
CA ASP A 116 -12.90 -17.78 -38.32
C ASP A 116 -12.49 -18.80 -37.23
N PHE A 117 -11.99 -18.26 -36.12
CA PHE A 117 -12.29 -18.78 -34.78
C PHE A 117 -12.90 -17.64 -33.96
N GLY A 118 -14.05 -17.87 -33.31
CA GLY A 118 -14.78 -16.83 -32.58
C GLY A 118 -13.92 -16.16 -31.49
N GLU A 119 -13.69 -14.86 -31.64
CA GLU A 119 -12.80 -14.06 -30.79
C GLU A 119 -13.31 -13.81 -29.37
N CYS A 120 -14.60 -14.04 -29.12
CA CYS A 120 -15.27 -13.84 -27.84
C CYS A 120 -15.98 -15.12 -27.40
N THR A 121 -15.76 -15.55 -26.15
CA THR A 121 -16.42 -16.71 -25.56
C THR A 121 -17.24 -16.26 -24.36
N ILE A 122 -18.56 -16.46 -24.44
CA ILE A 122 -19.51 -16.04 -23.41
C ILE A 122 -20.08 -17.28 -22.73
N LYS A 123 -19.92 -17.34 -21.41
CA LYS A 123 -20.48 -18.41 -20.59
C LYS A 123 -21.81 -17.95 -20.00
N VAL A 124 -22.91 -18.53 -20.50
CA VAL A 124 -24.26 -18.24 -20.02
C VAL A 124 -24.66 -19.32 -19.01
N ARG A 125 -25.10 -18.90 -17.82
CA ARG A 125 -25.60 -19.80 -16.77
C ARG A 125 -27.11 -19.66 -16.66
N TYR A 126 -27.83 -20.76 -16.77
CA TYR A 126 -29.28 -20.83 -16.64
C TYR A 126 -29.66 -22.15 -15.96
N ASP A 127 -30.49 -22.08 -14.91
CA ASP A 127 -31.03 -23.24 -14.19
C ASP A 127 -29.97 -24.30 -13.79
N GLY A 128 -28.86 -23.84 -13.20
CA GLY A 128 -27.74 -24.71 -12.78
C GLY A 128 -26.86 -25.26 -13.92
N ARG A 129 -27.23 -25.06 -15.19
CA ARG A 129 -26.45 -25.45 -16.37
C ARG A 129 -25.64 -24.28 -16.90
N PHE A 130 -24.54 -24.58 -17.59
CA PHE A 130 -23.77 -23.59 -18.33
C PHE A 130 -23.71 -23.95 -19.81
N CYS A 131 -23.88 -22.95 -20.67
CA CYS A 131 -23.60 -23.03 -22.10
C CYS A 131 -22.42 -22.12 -22.41
N ILE A 132 -21.53 -22.58 -23.28
CA ILE A 132 -20.40 -21.80 -23.80
C ILE A 132 -20.76 -21.41 -25.22
N MET A 133 -20.83 -20.11 -25.48
CA MET A 133 -21.20 -19.55 -26.77
C MET A 133 -20.03 -18.78 -27.35
N HIS A 134 -19.77 -18.98 -28.63
CA HIS A 134 -18.73 -18.25 -29.37
C HIS A 134 -19.36 -17.13 -30.22
N PHE A 135 -18.73 -15.96 -30.18
CA PHE A 135 -19.10 -14.74 -30.90
C PHE A 135 -17.85 -14.05 -31.47
N LYS A 136 -18.05 -13.18 -32.45
CA LYS A 136 -17.04 -12.20 -32.89
C LYS A 136 -17.15 -10.95 -32.01
N LYS A 137 -16.06 -10.20 -31.84
CA LYS A 137 -16.09 -8.95 -31.03
C LYS A 137 -17.05 -7.91 -31.59
N THR A 138 -17.25 -7.92 -32.90
CA THR A 138 -18.19 -7.06 -33.63
C THR A 138 -19.66 -7.45 -33.45
N ASN A 139 -19.96 -8.62 -32.88
CA ASN A 139 -21.35 -8.97 -32.57
C ASN A 139 -21.90 -8.05 -31.50
N THR A 140 -23.20 -7.80 -31.54
CA THR A 140 -23.88 -6.87 -30.64
C THR A 140 -24.51 -7.59 -29.44
N THR A 141 -24.93 -6.83 -28.44
CA THR A 141 -25.76 -7.39 -27.36
C THR A 141 -27.11 -7.91 -27.84
N ALA A 142 -27.66 -7.35 -28.93
CA ALA A 142 -28.84 -7.89 -29.57
C ALA A 142 -28.57 -9.30 -30.16
N ASP A 143 -27.40 -9.53 -30.75
CA ASP A 143 -27.01 -10.86 -31.28
C ASP A 143 -26.87 -11.90 -30.18
N LEU A 144 -26.30 -11.51 -29.03
CA LEU A 144 -26.20 -12.36 -27.85
C LEU A 144 -27.57 -12.78 -27.32
N LEU A 145 -28.49 -11.82 -27.15
CA LEU A 145 -29.84 -12.09 -26.67
C LEU A 145 -30.59 -13.01 -27.64
N LYS A 146 -30.53 -12.75 -28.95
CA LYS A 146 -31.14 -13.61 -29.98
C LYS A 146 -30.59 -15.04 -29.96
N LYS A 147 -29.28 -15.21 -29.75
CA LYS A 147 -28.67 -16.54 -29.68
C LYS A 147 -29.11 -17.28 -28.41
N ILE A 148 -29.27 -16.57 -27.29
CA ILE A 148 -29.81 -17.15 -26.05
C ILE A 148 -31.28 -17.55 -26.23
N GLU A 149 -32.10 -16.72 -26.90
CA GLU A 149 -33.49 -17.06 -27.27
C GLU A 149 -33.54 -18.36 -28.08
N ALA A 150 -32.66 -18.50 -29.09
CA ALA A 150 -32.60 -19.67 -29.96
C ALA A 150 -32.11 -20.94 -29.23
N ASP A 151 -31.00 -20.85 -28.48
CA ASP A 151 -30.36 -22.03 -27.86
C ASP A 151 -31.11 -22.52 -26.61
N PHE A 152 -31.75 -21.62 -25.86
CA PHE A 152 -32.50 -21.97 -24.64
C PHE A 152 -34.02 -22.02 -24.83
N GLY A 153 -34.55 -21.63 -26.01
CA GLY A 153 -35.98 -21.65 -26.31
C GLY A 153 -36.82 -20.72 -25.43
N LEU A 154 -36.22 -19.65 -24.91
CA LEU A 154 -36.87 -18.72 -23.98
C LEU A 154 -37.62 -17.63 -24.75
N LYS A 155 -38.87 -17.36 -24.37
CA LYS A 155 -39.71 -16.28 -24.97
C LYS A 155 -39.57 -14.92 -24.27
N SER A 156 -39.06 -14.93 -23.04
CA SER A 156 -38.81 -13.72 -22.24
C SER A 156 -37.80 -14.05 -21.15
N PHE A 157 -36.74 -13.25 -21.05
CA PHE A 157 -35.75 -13.36 -19.98
C PHE A 157 -35.05 -12.02 -19.78
N LYS A 158 -34.33 -11.91 -18.66
CA LYS A 158 -33.40 -10.82 -18.39
C LYS A 158 -32.00 -11.40 -18.25
N LEU A 159 -31.05 -10.82 -18.96
CA LEU A 159 -29.65 -11.22 -18.88
C LEU A 159 -28.90 -10.27 -17.94
N PHE A 160 -28.09 -10.81 -17.04
CA PHE A 160 -27.27 -10.02 -16.13
C PHE A 160 -25.80 -10.42 -16.26
N LEU A 161 -24.90 -9.44 -16.26
CA LEU A 161 -23.49 -9.69 -15.98
C LEU A 161 -23.37 -10.21 -14.54
N VAL A 162 -22.48 -11.17 -14.29
CA VAL A 162 -22.36 -11.76 -12.95
C VAL A 162 -21.66 -10.79 -12.00
N HIS A 163 -20.63 -10.08 -12.50
CA HIS A 163 -19.84 -9.13 -11.72
C HIS A 163 -19.30 -7.97 -12.58
N PRO A 164 -19.76 -6.72 -12.36
CA PRO A 164 -20.89 -6.32 -11.52
C PRO A 164 -22.25 -6.78 -12.07
N PRO A 165 -23.31 -6.90 -11.23
CA PRO A 165 -24.66 -7.24 -11.68
C PRO A 165 -25.29 -6.09 -12.47
N VAL A 166 -25.13 -6.14 -13.79
CA VAL A 166 -25.67 -5.16 -14.73
C VAL A 166 -26.61 -5.87 -15.69
N GLU A 167 -27.84 -5.35 -15.83
CA GLU A 167 -28.80 -5.84 -16.81
C GLU A 167 -28.28 -5.54 -18.23
N VAL A 168 -28.15 -6.59 -19.05
CA VAL A 168 -27.75 -6.48 -20.45
C VAL A 168 -29.01 -6.23 -21.26
N VAL A 169 -29.15 -5.00 -21.77
CA VAL A 169 -30.27 -4.59 -22.62
C VAL A 169 -29.90 -4.74 -24.09
N ALA A 170 -30.87 -5.12 -24.92
CA ALA A 170 -30.69 -5.16 -26.37
C ALA A 170 -30.29 -3.77 -26.90
N SER A 171 -29.10 -3.67 -27.49
CA SER A 171 -28.61 -2.46 -28.12
C SER A 171 -27.66 -2.79 -29.26
N GLU A 172 -27.38 -1.79 -30.10
CA GLU A 172 -26.37 -1.87 -31.18
C GLU A 172 -24.93 -1.81 -30.65
N ARG A 173 -24.75 -1.74 -29.32
CA ARG A 173 -23.42 -1.79 -28.69
C ARG A 173 -22.79 -3.17 -28.89
N THR A 174 -21.51 -3.16 -29.23
CA THR A 174 -20.74 -4.38 -29.47
C THR A 174 -20.51 -5.17 -28.17
N LEU A 175 -20.28 -6.47 -28.28
CA LEU A 175 -19.95 -7.32 -27.13
C LEU A 175 -18.59 -6.94 -26.52
N GLU A 176 -17.70 -6.30 -27.27
CA GLU A 176 -16.46 -5.71 -26.74
C GLU A 176 -16.75 -4.51 -25.82
N GLU A 177 -17.76 -3.69 -26.13
CA GLU A 177 -18.16 -2.54 -25.31
C GLU A 177 -18.86 -2.93 -23.99
N ILE A 178 -19.39 -4.15 -23.91
CA ILE A 178 -20.21 -4.62 -22.78
C ILE A 178 -19.54 -5.79 -22.02
N ALA A 179 -18.46 -6.36 -22.56
CA ALA A 179 -17.63 -7.31 -21.84
C ALA A 179 -17.17 -6.69 -20.49
N PRO A 180 -17.31 -7.40 -19.35
CA PRO A 180 -16.65 -6.97 -18.13
C PRO A 180 -15.17 -6.81 -18.48
N MET A 181 -14.69 -5.58 -18.32
CA MET A 181 -13.37 -5.12 -18.75
C MET A 181 -12.34 -6.20 -18.49
N LYS A 182 -11.54 -6.49 -19.53
CA LYS A 182 -10.44 -7.45 -19.50
C LYS A 182 -9.83 -7.44 -18.11
N GLY A 183 -10.01 -8.54 -17.38
CA GLY A 183 -9.23 -8.80 -16.19
C GLY A 183 -7.78 -8.72 -16.62
N PHE A 184 -7.15 -7.58 -16.35
CA PHE A 184 -5.72 -7.43 -16.52
C PHE A 184 -5.12 -8.46 -15.56
N THR A 185 -4.69 -9.58 -16.13
CA THR A 185 -3.68 -10.42 -15.53
C THR A 185 -2.47 -9.53 -15.35
N THR A 186 -2.32 -9.07 -14.12
CA THR A 186 -1.22 -8.25 -13.71
C THR A 186 -0.03 -9.16 -13.68
N SER A 187 0.98 -8.82 -14.48
CA SER A 187 2.34 -9.14 -14.07
C SER A 187 2.45 -8.67 -12.60
N PRO A 188 2.85 -9.55 -11.67
CA PRO A 188 3.10 -9.20 -10.27
C PRO A 188 4.12 -8.06 -10.07
N ASP A 189 4.72 -7.56 -11.15
CA ASP A 189 5.81 -6.58 -11.11
C ASP A 189 5.34 -5.14 -11.37
N ALA A 190 4.10 -4.95 -11.84
CA ALA A 190 3.57 -3.61 -12.09
C ALA A 190 3.22 -2.90 -10.77
N GLY A 191 4.13 -2.04 -10.29
CA GLY A 191 3.88 -1.20 -9.11
C GLY A 191 2.76 -0.18 -9.30
N PHE A 192 2.37 0.46 -8.20
CA PHE A 192 1.26 1.42 -8.11
C PHE A 192 1.72 2.72 -7.41
N ILE A 193 1.21 3.89 -7.82
CA ILE A 193 1.53 5.16 -7.15
C ILE A 193 0.41 5.55 -6.19
N PHE A 194 0.69 5.46 -4.90
CA PHE A 194 -0.22 5.80 -3.82
C PHE A 194 0.11 7.19 -3.23
N GLY A 195 -0.61 8.23 -3.67
CA GLY A 195 -0.41 9.60 -3.19
C GLY A 195 1.01 10.13 -3.39
N GLY A 196 1.66 9.73 -4.49
CA GLY A 196 3.06 10.07 -4.81
C GLY A 196 4.09 9.05 -4.27
N HIS A 197 3.67 8.07 -3.49
CA HIS A 197 4.53 7.01 -2.97
C HIS A 197 4.44 5.75 -3.86
N PRO A 198 5.57 5.22 -4.36
CA PRO A 198 5.54 3.98 -5.13
C PRO A 198 5.30 2.79 -4.19
N VAL A 199 4.36 1.95 -4.57
CA VAL A 199 4.05 0.65 -3.98
C VAL A 199 4.55 -0.41 -4.96
N SER A 200 5.42 -1.30 -4.48
CA SER A 200 5.93 -2.40 -5.31
C SER A 200 4.79 -3.35 -5.69
N GLY A 201 4.78 -3.86 -6.92
CA GLY A 201 3.85 -4.93 -7.32
C GLY A 201 3.97 -6.15 -6.41
N SER A 202 5.18 -6.39 -5.88
CA SER A 202 5.46 -7.46 -4.92
C SER A 202 4.71 -7.32 -3.58
N HIS A 203 4.21 -6.12 -3.26
CA HIS A 203 3.40 -5.79 -2.07
C HIS A 203 1.88 -5.71 -2.34
N ILE A 204 1.48 -5.81 -3.61
CA ILE A 204 0.07 -5.84 -4.02
C ILE A 204 -0.47 -7.26 -3.84
N VAL A 205 -1.66 -7.37 -3.21
CA VAL A 205 -2.31 -8.66 -2.91
C VAL A 205 -3.43 -9.00 -3.88
N PHE A 206 -4.11 -7.99 -4.39
CA PHE A 206 -5.20 -8.13 -5.34
C PHE A 206 -5.43 -6.79 -6.04
N GLN A 207 -6.00 -6.82 -7.22
CA GLN A 207 -6.37 -5.61 -7.93
C GLN A 207 -7.52 -5.87 -8.89
N THR A 208 -8.37 -4.88 -9.01
CA THR A 208 -9.42 -4.81 -10.02
C THR A 208 -9.01 -3.80 -11.08
N GLU A 209 -9.95 -3.45 -11.94
CA GLU A 209 -9.75 -2.35 -12.86
C GLU A 209 -9.68 -0.99 -12.15
N LEU A 210 -10.50 -0.74 -11.13
CA LEU A 210 -10.59 0.59 -10.51
C LEU A 210 -9.93 0.67 -9.13
N SER A 211 -9.56 -0.46 -8.51
CA SER A 211 -8.99 -0.53 -7.17
C SER A 211 -7.73 -1.40 -7.08
N VAL A 212 -6.90 -1.09 -6.10
CA VAL A 212 -5.68 -1.82 -5.75
C VAL A 212 -5.69 -2.13 -4.26
N LEU A 213 -5.37 -3.38 -3.92
CA LEU A 213 -5.23 -3.85 -2.54
C LEU A 213 -3.78 -4.20 -2.27
N PHE A 214 -3.22 -3.67 -1.19
CA PHE A 214 -1.82 -3.87 -0.84
C PHE A 214 -1.61 -3.88 0.67
N VAL A 215 -0.50 -4.46 1.11
CA VAL A 215 -0.17 -4.55 2.54
C VAL A 215 0.33 -3.21 3.08
N ASN A 216 -0.03 -2.88 4.33
CA ASN A 216 0.33 -1.61 4.95
C ASN A 216 1.80 -1.58 5.43
N LEU A 217 2.55 -0.51 5.17
CA LEU A 217 3.92 -0.35 5.68
C LEU A 217 3.99 -0.28 7.22
N ARG A 218 2.98 0.34 7.86
CA ARG A 218 2.86 0.53 9.32
C ARG A 218 1.57 -0.13 9.83
N PRO A 219 1.51 -1.47 9.86
CA PRO A 219 0.27 -2.17 10.20
C PRO A 219 -0.13 -1.94 11.67
N PHE A 220 -1.43 -2.00 11.97
CA PHE A 220 -1.91 -2.08 13.35
C PHE A 220 -1.84 -3.53 13.85
N GLN A 221 -2.00 -4.49 12.94
CA GLN A 221 -1.96 -5.94 13.15
C GLN A 221 -1.43 -6.61 11.86
N PRO A 222 -0.87 -7.82 11.94
CA PRO A 222 -0.56 -8.62 10.75
C PRO A 222 -1.76 -8.70 9.81
N ASN A 223 -1.50 -8.71 8.51
CA ASN A 223 -2.49 -8.70 7.44
C ASN A 223 -3.39 -7.44 7.39
N HIS A 224 -2.94 -6.30 7.95
CA HIS A 224 -3.57 -5.00 7.73
C HIS A 224 -3.41 -4.58 6.27
N LEU A 225 -4.53 -4.53 5.55
CA LEU A 225 -4.62 -4.16 4.15
C LEU A 225 -5.08 -2.72 3.95
N LEU A 226 -4.61 -2.12 2.86
CA LEU A 226 -5.13 -0.88 2.31
C LEU A 226 -5.83 -1.19 0.98
N VAL A 227 -7.03 -0.64 0.80
CA VAL A 227 -7.77 -0.67 -0.47
C VAL A 227 -7.86 0.75 -0.99
N SER A 228 -7.33 1.02 -2.17
CA SER A 228 -7.25 2.36 -2.77
C SER A 228 -7.83 2.33 -4.18
N PRO A 229 -8.53 3.38 -4.66
CA PRO A 229 -8.78 3.52 -6.07
C PRO A 229 -7.46 3.62 -6.83
N ARG A 230 -7.48 3.37 -8.14
CA ARG A 230 -6.30 3.57 -9.00
C ARG A 230 -6.02 5.04 -9.24
N PHE A 231 -7.08 5.83 -9.38
CA PHE A 231 -6.99 7.26 -9.63
C PHE A 231 -6.80 8.02 -8.32
N PRO A 232 -5.88 9.00 -8.27
CA PRO A 232 -5.46 9.66 -7.03
C PRO A 232 -6.46 10.73 -6.57
N HIS A 233 -7.65 10.29 -6.17
CA HIS A 233 -8.66 11.12 -5.52
C HIS A 233 -8.24 11.46 -4.09
N LYS A 234 -8.43 12.70 -3.66
CA LYS A 234 -7.99 13.12 -2.31
C LYS A 234 -9.06 12.82 -1.26
N ARG A 235 -10.33 13.01 -1.64
CA ARG A 235 -11.48 12.89 -0.76
C ARG A 235 -12.46 11.85 -1.27
N LEU A 236 -13.24 11.26 -0.37
CA LEU A 236 -14.25 10.26 -0.73
C LEU A 236 -15.31 10.83 -1.67
N GLU A 237 -15.62 12.12 -1.54
CA GLU A 237 -16.59 12.84 -2.39
C GLU A 237 -16.12 13.03 -3.84
N ASP A 238 -14.83 12.86 -4.12
CA ASP A 238 -14.25 12.98 -5.47
C ASP A 238 -14.47 11.71 -6.33
N LEU A 239 -14.84 10.59 -5.70
CA LEU A 239 -15.02 9.29 -6.37
C LEU A 239 -16.28 9.28 -7.24
N SER A 240 -16.17 8.68 -8.42
CA SER A 240 -17.35 8.30 -9.19
C SER A 240 -18.16 7.20 -8.48
N LYS A 241 -19.40 7.01 -8.91
CA LYS A 241 -20.25 5.93 -8.38
C LYS A 241 -19.63 4.56 -8.67
N GLU A 242 -19.01 4.41 -9.83
CA GLU A 242 -18.36 3.20 -10.30
C GLU A 242 -17.11 2.89 -9.45
N GLU A 243 -16.27 3.89 -9.21
CA GLU A 243 -15.07 3.74 -8.38
C GLU A 243 -15.45 3.42 -6.92
N CYS A 244 -16.46 4.10 -6.37
CA CYS A 244 -16.96 3.83 -5.03
C CYS A 244 -17.50 2.39 -4.92
N THR A 245 -18.27 1.94 -5.93
CA THR A 245 -18.81 0.57 -5.96
C THR A 245 -17.69 -0.48 -6.01
N ASP A 246 -16.69 -0.29 -6.87
CA ASP A 246 -15.56 -1.20 -6.99
C ASP A 246 -14.66 -1.20 -5.74
N LEU A 247 -14.44 -0.04 -5.14
CA LEU A 247 -13.68 0.13 -3.90
C LEU A 247 -14.31 -0.68 -2.75
N PHE A 248 -15.61 -0.52 -2.50
CA PHE A 248 -16.29 -1.25 -1.43
C PHE A 248 -16.54 -2.72 -1.78
N GLY A 249 -16.66 -3.07 -3.07
CA GLY A 249 -16.63 -4.47 -3.52
C GLY A 249 -15.30 -5.14 -3.19
N SER A 250 -14.19 -4.42 -3.38
CA SER A 250 -12.84 -4.85 -3.02
C SER A 250 -12.64 -4.96 -1.51
N VAL A 251 -13.16 -4.01 -0.72
CA VAL A 251 -13.17 -4.09 0.74
C VAL A 251 -13.94 -5.33 1.21
N ARG A 252 -15.12 -5.59 0.64
CA ARG A 252 -15.91 -6.79 0.94
C ARG A 252 -15.11 -8.06 0.64
N LEU A 253 -14.44 -8.15 -0.52
CA LEU A 253 -13.57 -9.28 -0.84
C LEU A 253 -12.47 -9.49 0.22
N ALA A 254 -11.81 -8.41 0.65
CA ALA A 254 -10.78 -8.47 1.68
C ALA A 254 -11.34 -9.02 3.00
N THR A 255 -12.53 -8.58 3.43
CA THR A 255 -13.17 -9.10 4.66
C THR A 255 -13.49 -10.59 4.56
N ILE A 256 -13.97 -11.08 3.41
CA ILE A 256 -14.26 -12.51 3.17
C ILE A 256 -12.99 -13.36 3.25
N VAL A 257 -11.87 -12.84 2.73
CA VAL A 257 -10.58 -13.54 2.79
C VAL A 257 -10.08 -13.59 4.23
N LEU A 258 -10.10 -12.46 4.94
CA LEU A 258 -9.61 -12.35 6.31
C LEU A 258 -10.48 -13.12 7.31
N SER A 259 -11.79 -13.23 7.09
CA SER A 259 -12.69 -13.95 8.00
C SER A 259 -12.41 -15.45 8.12
N ARG A 260 -11.57 -16.02 7.25
CA ARG A 260 -11.12 -17.42 7.35
C ARG A 260 -10.16 -17.66 8.51
N THR A 261 -9.46 -16.61 8.93
CA THR A 261 -8.41 -16.68 9.96
C THR A 261 -8.75 -15.80 11.16
N TYR A 262 -9.53 -14.74 10.96
CA TYR A 262 -9.80 -13.71 11.94
C TYR A 262 -11.28 -13.67 12.31
N SER A 263 -11.58 -13.38 13.58
CA SER A 263 -12.95 -13.34 14.11
C SER A 263 -13.66 -12.00 13.88
N GLY A 264 -12.94 -10.98 13.41
CA GLY A 264 -13.50 -9.69 13.07
C GLY A 264 -12.59 -8.86 12.17
N THR A 265 -13.09 -7.71 11.74
CA THR A 265 -12.32 -6.75 10.93
C THR A 265 -12.78 -5.33 11.24
N THR A 266 -11.84 -4.43 11.48
CA THR A 266 -12.10 -2.98 11.55
C THR A 266 -11.92 -2.39 10.15
N ILE A 267 -12.94 -1.69 9.68
CA ILE A 267 -12.91 -0.97 8.40
C ILE A 267 -12.94 0.52 8.71
N GLY A 268 -11.97 1.28 8.19
CA GLY A 268 -11.86 2.71 8.50
C GLY A 268 -11.36 3.54 7.33
N ILE A 269 -11.89 4.75 7.19
CA ILE A 269 -11.48 5.74 6.20
C ILE A 269 -11.17 7.02 6.96
N GLN A 270 -9.98 7.59 6.71
CA GLN A 270 -9.59 8.90 7.20
C GLN A 270 -9.74 9.88 6.04
N ASP A 271 -10.89 10.55 5.95
CA ASP A 271 -11.23 11.42 4.82
C ASP A 271 -10.87 12.88 5.12
N GLY A 272 -9.64 13.27 4.77
CA GLY A 272 -9.10 14.61 4.98
C GLY A 272 -8.10 14.71 6.14
N LEU A 273 -7.29 15.78 6.13
CA LEU A 273 -6.18 16.00 7.05
C LEU A 273 -6.61 15.92 8.53
N HIS A 274 -7.71 16.59 8.89
CA HIS A 274 -8.22 16.62 10.26
C HIS A 274 -8.87 15.29 10.71
N ALA A 275 -9.16 14.39 9.78
CA ALA A 275 -9.58 13.02 10.07
C ALA A 275 -8.39 12.05 10.25
N GLY A 276 -7.15 12.55 10.15
CA GLY A 276 -5.92 11.78 10.30
C GLY A 276 -5.32 11.27 8.98
N GLN A 277 -5.85 11.71 7.82
CA GLN A 277 -5.31 11.31 6.52
C GLN A 277 -3.89 11.83 6.33
N SER A 278 -2.93 10.90 6.20
CA SER A 278 -1.52 11.24 6.00
C SER A 278 -1.08 11.17 4.53
N VAL A 279 -1.69 10.27 3.75
CA VAL A 279 -1.50 10.18 2.30
C VAL A 279 -2.76 10.68 1.61
N HIS A 280 -2.63 11.73 0.81
CA HIS A 280 -3.73 12.39 0.09
C HIS A 280 -4.14 11.60 -1.17
N HIS A 281 -4.51 10.35 -0.95
CA HIS A 281 -5.11 9.43 -1.89
C HIS A 281 -6.12 8.63 -1.07
N VAL A 282 -7.40 8.59 -1.44
CA VAL A 282 -8.43 7.82 -0.72
C VAL A 282 -7.92 6.39 -0.48
N HIS A 283 -8.06 5.90 0.74
CA HIS A 283 -7.78 4.51 1.07
C HIS A 283 -8.64 4.05 2.23
N VAL A 284 -9.07 2.80 2.14
CA VAL A 284 -9.80 2.10 3.19
C VAL A 284 -8.83 1.20 3.93
N HIS A 285 -8.72 1.40 5.23
CA HIS A 285 -8.04 0.49 6.14
C HIS A 285 -8.92 -0.73 6.39
N VAL A 286 -8.37 -1.92 6.17
CA VAL A 286 -9.01 -3.19 6.51
C VAL A 286 -8.08 -3.91 7.50
N VAL A 287 -8.41 -3.81 8.79
CA VAL A 287 -7.58 -4.30 9.90
C VAL A 287 -8.22 -5.55 10.50
N PRO A 288 -7.62 -6.74 10.33
CA PRO A 288 -8.15 -7.96 10.95
C PRO A 288 -8.10 -7.89 12.48
N ARG A 289 -9.03 -8.57 13.14
CA ARG A 289 -9.18 -8.63 14.61
C ARG A 289 -9.30 -10.08 15.08
N SER A 290 -8.67 -10.37 16.21
CA SER A 290 -8.80 -11.64 16.95
C SER A 290 -9.47 -11.39 18.30
N CYS A 291 -10.09 -12.41 18.90
CA CYS A 291 -10.88 -12.27 20.14
C CYS A 291 -10.13 -11.63 21.32
N GLU A 292 -8.80 -11.77 21.37
CA GLU A 292 -7.98 -11.20 22.45
C GLU A 292 -7.71 -9.70 22.28
N GLN A 293 -8.04 -9.12 21.12
CA GLN A 293 -7.72 -7.74 20.78
C GLN A 293 -8.99 -6.92 20.62
N ILE A 294 -9.42 -6.28 21.72
CA ILE A 294 -10.70 -5.55 21.76
C ILE A 294 -10.58 -4.10 21.23
N ARG A 295 -9.40 -3.46 21.32
CA ARG A 295 -9.21 -2.04 20.94
C ARG A 295 -8.14 -1.82 19.86
N VAL A 296 -8.40 -0.90 18.93
CA VAL A 296 -7.37 -0.33 18.05
C VAL A 296 -6.80 0.88 18.80
N LEU A 297 -5.55 0.79 19.25
CA LEU A 297 -4.85 1.94 19.81
C LEU A 297 -4.28 2.76 18.64
N LEU A 298 -4.97 3.84 18.28
CA LEU A 298 -4.60 4.71 17.16
C LEU A 298 -3.32 5.51 17.45
N ASP A 299 -3.04 5.79 18.72
CA ASP A 299 -1.97 6.70 19.17
C ASP A 299 -0.67 5.99 19.58
N VAL A 300 -0.55 4.68 19.32
CA VAL A 300 0.69 3.94 19.57
C VAL A 300 1.64 4.13 18.39
N GLU A 301 2.90 4.46 18.70
CA GLU A 301 3.95 4.58 17.70
C GLU A 301 4.16 3.23 16.99
N ARG A 302 3.92 3.21 15.68
CA ARG A 302 4.03 2.01 14.84
C ARG A 302 5.35 2.02 14.08
N LYS A 303 6.02 0.87 14.08
CA LYS A 303 7.27 0.68 13.32
C LYS A 303 6.96 0.39 11.85
N ASN A 304 7.86 0.85 10.98
CA ASN A 304 7.88 0.39 9.59
C ASN A 304 8.26 -1.08 9.56
N ARG A 305 7.62 -1.84 8.67
CA ARG A 305 8.09 -3.17 8.28
C ARG A 305 9.15 -3.06 7.19
N SER A 306 9.96 -4.09 7.07
CA SER A 306 10.86 -4.26 5.93
C SER A 306 10.07 -4.64 4.67
N PHE A 307 10.62 -4.33 3.50
CA PHE A 307 9.99 -4.72 2.23
C PHE A 307 10.00 -6.22 1.97
N VAL A 308 10.89 -6.98 2.63
CA VAL A 308 10.91 -8.44 2.58
C VAL A 308 9.69 -8.99 3.33
N GLU A 309 9.45 -8.55 4.56
CA GLU A 309 8.26 -8.95 5.33
C GLU A 309 6.96 -8.59 4.60
N MET A 310 6.90 -7.39 4.01
CA MET A 310 5.74 -7.00 3.20
C MET A 310 5.55 -7.88 1.97
N HIS A 311 6.64 -8.30 1.32
CA HIS A 311 6.56 -9.20 0.16
C HIS A 311 6.07 -10.59 0.55
N GLU A 312 6.60 -11.16 1.63
CA GLU A 312 6.20 -12.47 2.16
C GLU A 312 4.73 -12.48 2.55
N GLU A 313 4.28 -11.47 3.29
CA GLU A 313 2.88 -11.32 3.68
C GLU A 313 1.97 -11.15 2.46
N ALA A 314 2.37 -10.30 1.49
CA ALA A 314 1.59 -10.12 0.27
C ALA A 314 1.53 -11.43 -0.56
N SER A 315 2.61 -12.20 -0.59
CA SER A 315 2.66 -13.50 -1.28
C SER A 315 1.71 -14.52 -0.67
N TYR A 316 1.71 -14.61 0.66
CA TYR A 316 0.75 -15.44 1.40
C TYR A 316 -0.69 -15.01 1.09
N LEU A 317 -1.01 -13.73 1.20
CA LEU A 317 -2.36 -13.22 0.97
C LEU A 317 -2.82 -13.38 -0.48
N ARG A 318 -1.95 -13.21 -1.49
CA ARG A 318 -2.28 -13.43 -2.91
C ARG A 318 -2.90 -14.80 -3.15
N SER A 319 -2.36 -15.84 -2.51
CA SER A 319 -2.89 -17.21 -2.65
C SER A 319 -4.33 -17.33 -2.14
N LEU A 320 -4.65 -16.67 -1.03
CA LEU A 320 -5.98 -16.68 -0.43
C LEU A 320 -6.99 -15.85 -1.23
N PHE A 321 -6.57 -14.69 -1.74
CA PHE A 321 -7.39 -13.83 -2.60
C PHE A 321 -7.73 -14.51 -3.92
N ALA A 322 -6.77 -15.20 -4.55
CA ALA A 322 -7.00 -15.94 -5.79
C ALA A 322 -8.04 -17.06 -5.62
N ASP A 323 -7.97 -17.80 -4.52
CA ASP A 323 -8.96 -18.84 -4.19
C ASP A 323 -10.34 -18.26 -3.86
N ALA A 324 -10.41 -17.21 -3.02
CA ALA A 324 -11.69 -16.58 -2.67
C ALA A 324 -12.37 -15.94 -3.89
N HIS A 325 -11.61 -15.25 -4.74
CA HIS A 325 -12.14 -14.66 -5.97
C HIS A 325 -12.71 -15.73 -6.91
N ARG A 326 -11.98 -16.85 -7.08
CA ARG A 326 -12.46 -18.00 -7.86
C ARG A 326 -13.77 -18.58 -7.30
N ARG A 327 -13.89 -18.73 -5.98
CA ARG A 327 -15.11 -19.25 -5.35
C ARG A 327 -16.30 -18.32 -5.53
N LEU A 328 -16.09 -17.01 -5.42
CA LEU A 328 -17.13 -16.01 -5.64
C LEU A 328 -17.64 -16.03 -7.09
N LEU A 329 -16.74 -16.16 -8.08
CA LEU A 329 -17.12 -16.28 -9.49
C LEU A 329 -17.90 -17.57 -9.80
N HIS A 330 -17.56 -18.68 -9.13
CA HIS A 330 -18.17 -19.98 -9.41
C HIS A 330 -19.42 -20.29 -8.57
N GLY A 331 -19.73 -19.50 -7.54
CA GLY A 331 -20.92 -19.65 -6.71
C GLY A 331 -20.87 -20.87 -5.78
N VAL A 332 -19.67 -21.35 -5.44
CA VAL A 332 -19.52 -22.44 -4.48
C VAL A 332 -19.67 -21.83 -3.09
N GLN A 333 -20.83 -22.04 -2.46
CA GLN A 333 -21.01 -21.73 -1.04
C GLN A 333 -19.94 -22.49 -0.25
N ALA A 334 -19.30 -21.80 0.68
CA ALA A 334 -18.40 -22.44 1.62
C ALA A 334 -19.20 -23.45 2.42
N ASP A 335 -18.82 -24.73 2.35
CA ASP A 335 -19.26 -25.72 3.32
C ASP A 335 -18.91 -25.17 4.71
N SER A 336 -19.95 -24.96 5.50
CA SER A 336 -19.85 -24.56 6.90
C SER A 336 -19.13 -25.67 7.66
N CYS A 337 -17.98 -25.32 8.25
CA CYS A 337 -17.34 -26.13 9.30
C CYS A 337 -17.89 -25.68 10.66
#